data_AF-A0A4P6M0T4-F1
#
_entry.id   AF-A0A4P6M0T4-F1
#
_cell.length_a   1.000
_cell.length_b   1.000
_cell.length_c   1.000
_cell.angle_alpha   90.00
_cell.angle_beta   90.00
_cell.angle_gamma   90.00
#
_symmetry.space_group_name_H-M   'P 1'
#
loop_
_entity.id
_entity.type
_entity.pdbx_description
1 polymer ?
#
loop_
_entity_poly.entity_id
_entity_poly.type
_entity_poly.pdbx_seq_one_letter_code
_entity_poly.pdbx_strand_id
1 'polypeptide(L)'
;MRISQTGKRAAVLGILVFLCTLILSACGQNQDGYVPAGEEKEGEEEENTITGKIIEVHDTSLLMLREEDANGGLMDTGVDGVKIYDQNKQEIKADALKPGMRIRLSLQEDSTIMERYPLGITGVQEIRILEQENDHVGLYLDIIKGIYGNDTGLNDNMRIMALDLTQVKNLSDSEKEAVRYLLGPLLENWQKDSIGSPGSVKYPNPEVILATQEDLKEQGLLSEDGSYFTEGILIKIRTVKERKNSFTFSAKKWRSGLGANGYDNCKASFKDGVGTYELNFTWIS
;
A
#
# COMPACT_ATOMS: atom_id res chain seq x y z
N MET A 1 13.08 63.52 20.31
CA MET A 1 13.83 64.69 19.80
C MET A 1 15.02 64.18 19.01
N ARG A 2 15.04 64.48 17.69
CA ARG A 2 16.05 64.21 16.62
C ARG A 2 16.31 62.71 16.30
N ILE A 3 15.80 62.10 15.21
CA ILE A 3 15.88 62.33 13.74
C ILE A 3 17.33 62.23 13.23
N SER A 4 17.69 61.21 12.42
CA SER A 4 17.76 61.26 10.93
C SER A 4 18.07 59.85 10.37
N GLN A 5 17.21 59.16 9.61
CA GLN A 5 17.06 59.16 8.12
C GLN A 5 18.39 59.11 7.34
N THR A 6 18.63 58.13 6.46
CA THR A 6 18.18 58.06 5.04
C THR A 6 18.59 56.66 4.50
N GLY A 7 17.82 55.87 3.73
CA GLY A 7 17.16 56.14 2.44
C GLY A 7 18.18 56.00 1.30
N LYS A 8 18.10 55.06 0.34
CA LYS A 8 17.21 55.15 -0.84
C LYS A 8 17.22 53.86 -1.69
N ARG A 9 16.03 53.51 -2.18
CA ARG A 9 15.76 52.69 -3.39
C ARG A 9 15.77 53.61 -4.63
N ALA A 10 16.17 53.08 -5.79
CA ALA A 10 15.84 53.43 -7.20
C ALA A 10 16.97 52.86 -8.09
N ALA A 11 16.83 52.39 -9.34
CA ALA A 11 15.80 52.59 -10.35
C ALA A 11 15.79 51.43 -11.37
N VAL A 12 14.65 51.32 -12.06
CA VAL A 12 14.33 50.51 -13.24
C VAL A 12 14.85 51.19 -14.51
N LEU A 13 15.40 50.44 -15.49
CA LEU A 13 15.06 50.51 -16.93
C LEU A 13 15.99 49.60 -17.76
N GLY A 14 15.40 48.83 -18.68
CA GLY A 14 16.15 48.01 -19.64
C GLY A 14 15.23 47.29 -20.62
N ILE A 15 14.59 48.07 -21.49
CA ILE A 15 13.79 47.64 -22.63
C ILE A 15 14.69 46.93 -23.65
N LEU A 16 14.31 45.74 -24.13
CA LEU A 16 14.63 45.33 -25.49
C LEU A 16 13.49 44.49 -26.08
N VAL A 17 12.70 45.16 -26.91
CA VAL A 17 11.76 44.56 -27.87
C VAL A 17 12.58 44.20 -29.11
N PHE A 18 12.47 42.96 -29.60
CA PHE A 18 12.73 42.67 -31.01
C PHE A 18 11.54 41.89 -31.58
N LEU A 19 11.01 42.46 -32.66
CA LEU A 19 9.77 42.18 -33.33
C LEU A 19 10.08 41.51 -34.68
N CYS A 20 9.32 40.46 -35.05
CA CYS A 20 8.98 39.96 -36.40
C CYS A 20 10.13 39.69 -37.41
N THR A 21 10.12 38.60 -38.19
CA THR A 21 9.13 38.32 -39.25
C THR A 21 9.11 36.85 -39.72
N LEU A 22 7.92 36.46 -40.21
CA LEU A 22 7.56 35.27 -41.00
C LEU A 22 8.41 35.13 -42.29
N ILE A 23 8.51 33.94 -42.92
CA ILE A 23 7.75 33.56 -44.14
C ILE A 23 8.05 32.08 -44.55
N LEU A 24 6.95 31.35 -44.79
CA LEU A 24 6.63 30.30 -45.77
C LEU A 24 7.65 29.24 -46.26
N SER A 25 7.20 27.99 -46.09
CA SER A 25 7.01 26.90 -47.07
C SER A 25 8.08 26.65 -48.15
N ALA A 26 8.64 25.44 -48.13
CA ALA A 26 9.13 24.75 -49.32
C ALA A 26 8.42 23.39 -49.47
N CYS A 27 7.57 23.29 -50.49
CA CYS A 27 7.18 22.02 -51.08
C CYS A 27 8.37 21.46 -51.89
N GLY A 28 8.60 20.15 -51.82
CA GLY A 28 9.47 19.43 -52.75
C GLY A 28 8.90 18.04 -53.02
N GLN A 29 8.42 17.83 -54.25
CA GLN A 29 7.92 16.55 -54.77
C GLN A 29 9.05 15.53 -55.00
N ASN A 30 8.74 14.28 -54.63
CA ASN A 30 9.13 12.97 -55.21
C ASN A 30 10.50 12.82 -55.88
N GLN A 31 11.33 11.93 -55.31
CA GLN A 31 12.14 10.97 -56.07
C GLN A 31 12.21 9.62 -55.33
N ASP A 32 12.30 8.58 -56.14
CA ASP A 32 12.01 7.16 -55.87
C ASP A 32 12.88 6.45 -54.82
N GLY A 33 12.25 5.46 -54.17
CA GLY A 33 12.85 4.14 -53.99
C GLY A 33 13.70 3.88 -52.74
N TYR A 34 13.04 3.47 -51.65
CA TYR A 34 13.36 2.32 -50.78
C TYR A 34 12.50 2.39 -49.51
N VAL A 35 11.48 1.54 -49.39
CA VAL A 35 10.76 1.30 -48.12
C VAL A 35 11.33 0.00 -47.55
N PRO A 36 12.11 0.03 -46.45
CA PRO A 36 12.44 -1.21 -45.75
C PRO A 36 11.15 -1.81 -45.20
N ALA A 37 11.05 -3.14 -45.28
CA ALA A 37 9.98 -3.92 -44.69
C ALA A 37 9.78 -3.52 -43.22
N GLY A 38 8.51 -3.38 -42.83
CA GLY A 38 8.08 -2.86 -41.54
C GLY A 38 8.88 -3.43 -40.38
N GLU A 39 9.56 -2.53 -39.66
CA GLU A 39 9.71 -2.69 -38.23
C GLU A 39 8.28 -2.62 -37.66
N GLU A 40 7.76 -3.77 -37.25
CA GLU A 40 6.68 -3.80 -36.28
C GLU A 40 7.16 -2.96 -35.09
N LYS A 41 6.59 -1.77 -34.94
CA LYS A 41 6.76 -0.98 -33.74
C LYS A 41 6.03 -1.73 -32.62
N GLU A 42 6.73 -2.64 -31.95
CA GLU A 42 6.38 -3.03 -30.59
C GLU A 42 6.60 -1.80 -29.71
N GLY A 43 5.52 -1.05 -29.49
CA GLY A 43 5.56 0.18 -28.72
C GLY A 43 4.37 1.09 -29.02
N GLU A 44 3.16 0.54 -29.02
CA GLU A 44 1.99 1.34 -28.69
C GLU A 44 1.86 1.29 -27.17
N GLU A 45 2.13 2.41 -26.50
CA GLU A 45 1.65 2.62 -25.14
C GLU A 45 0.12 2.50 -25.20
N GLU A 46 -0.43 1.42 -24.65
CA GLU A 46 -1.88 1.21 -24.54
C GLU A 46 -2.44 2.32 -23.63
N GLU A 47 -2.88 3.43 -24.25
CA GLU A 47 -3.32 4.71 -23.63
C GLU A 47 -4.47 4.59 -22.61
N ASN A 48 -4.91 3.38 -22.24
CA ASN A 48 -6.02 3.17 -21.31
C ASN A 48 -5.83 1.92 -20.43
N THR A 49 -4.64 1.77 -19.83
CA THR A 49 -4.33 0.62 -18.96
C THR A 49 -3.88 1.05 -17.57
N ILE A 50 -4.19 0.22 -16.57
CA ILE A 50 -3.73 0.38 -15.19
C ILE A 50 -2.99 -0.90 -14.79
N THR A 51 -1.75 -0.76 -14.34
CA THR A 51 -0.98 -1.90 -13.82
C THR A 51 -0.91 -1.84 -12.30
N GLY A 52 -0.96 -3.01 -11.66
CA GLY A 52 -0.77 -3.11 -10.24
C GLY A 52 -0.85 -4.53 -9.71
N LYS A 53 -0.81 -4.67 -8.39
CA LYS A 53 -0.80 -5.94 -7.69
C LYS A 53 -2.10 -6.19 -6.95
N ILE A 54 -2.70 -7.36 -7.16
CA ILE A 54 -3.87 -7.81 -6.41
C ILE A 54 -3.49 -7.99 -4.94
N ILE A 55 -4.30 -7.40 -4.05
CA ILE A 55 -4.19 -7.50 -2.60
C ILE A 55 -5.30 -8.37 -2.02
N GLU A 56 -6.53 -8.20 -2.48
CA GLU A 56 -7.66 -9.07 -2.12
C GLU A 56 -8.50 -9.39 -3.35
N VAL A 57 -9.11 -10.57 -3.35
CA VAL A 57 -10.10 -11.00 -4.34
C VAL A 57 -11.38 -11.35 -3.60
N HIS A 58 -12.49 -10.79 -4.05
CA HIS A 58 -13.85 -11.11 -3.61
C HIS A 58 -14.62 -11.75 -4.78
N ASP A 59 -15.81 -12.28 -4.51
CA ASP A 59 -16.61 -12.98 -5.51
C ASP A 59 -16.91 -12.15 -6.77
N THR A 60 -17.08 -10.83 -6.60
CA THR A 60 -17.47 -9.91 -7.70
C THR A 60 -16.54 -8.74 -7.89
N SER A 61 -15.48 -8.62 -7.11
CA SER A 61 -14.53 -7.51 -7.18
C SER A 61 -13.13 -7.92 -6.75
N LEU A 62 -12.14 -7.09 -7.09
CA LEU A 62 -10.79 -7.20 -6.55
C LEU A 62 -10.36 -5.86 -5.95
N LEU A 63 -9.42 -5.93 -5.02
CA LEU A 63 -8.68 -4.79 -4.48
C LEU A 63 -7.21 -4.93 -4.92
N MET A 64 -6.62 -3.86 -5.44
CA MET A 64 -5.25 -3.85 -5.91
C MET A 64 -4.49 -2.59 -5.46
N LEU A 65 -3.16 -2.71 -5.39
CA LEU A 65 -2.24 -1.58 -5.32
C LEU A 65 -1.79 -1.21 -6.72
N ARG A 66 -2.02 0.04 -7.12
CA ARG A 66 -1.55 0.57 -8.40
C ARG A 66 -0.04 0.81 -8.37
N GLU A 67 0.60 0.72 -9.52
CA GLU A 67 2.04 0.97 -9.68
C GLU A 67 2.42 2.44 -9.95
N GLU A 68 1.49 3.39 -9.80
CA GLU A 68 1.76 4.81 -10.08
C GLU A 68 2.87 5.42 -9.20
N ASP A 69 3.56 6.43 -9.75
CA ASP A 69 4.76 7.03 -9.19
C ASP A 69 4.57 7.58 -7.76
N ALA A 70 5.51 7.19 -6.90
CA ALA A 70 5.73 7.54 -5.49
C ALA A 70 4.66 7.10 -4.47
N ASN A 71 3.36 7.02 -4.81
CA ASN A 71 2.30 6.76 -3.82
C ASN A 71 1.17 5.86 -4.34
N GLY A 72 1.48 4.87 -5.18
CA GLY A 72 0.53 3.87 -5.69
C GLY A 72 -0.57 3.51 -4.68
N GLY A 73 -1.79 3.98 -4.93
CA GLY A 73 -2.90 3.89 -3.99
C GLY A 73 -3.72 2.61 -4.19
N LEU A 74 -4.50 2.26 -3.16
CA LEU A 74 -5.50 1.20 -3.27
C LEU A 74 -6.58 1.59 -4.28
N MET A 75 -6.95 0.63 -5.13
CA MET A 75 -8.02 0.73 -6.11
C MET A 75 -8.83 -0.57 -6.09
N ASP A 76 -10.14 -0.44 -6.19
CA ASP A 76 -11.05 -1.57 -6.36
C ASP A 76 -11.84 -1.49 -7.66
N THR A 77 -12.16 -2.65 -8.20
CA THR A 77 -12.96 -2.79 -9.41
C THR A 77 -13.79 -4.06 -9.41
N GLY A 78 -14.90 -4.03 -10.14
CA GLY A 78 -15.71 -5.21 -10.39
C GLY A 78 -15.05 -6.14 -11.41
N VAL A 79 -15.22 -7.45 -11.23
CA VAL A 79 -14.71 -8.47 -12.15
C VAL A 79 -15.82 -9.21 -12.92
N ASP A 80 -17.08 -8.85 -12.69
CA ASP A 80 -18.21 -9.47 -13.38
C ASP A 80 -18.21 -9.11 -14.88
N GLY A 81 -18.34 -10.13 -15.73
CA GLY A 81 -18.27 -9.99 -17.18
C GLY A 81 -16.90 -9.57 -17.76
N VAL A 82 -15.86 -9.45 -16.94
CA VAL A 82 -14.50 -9.08 -17.37
C VAL A 82 -13.79 -10.29 -17.96
N LYS A 83 -13.15 -10.13 -19.12
CA LYS A 83 -12.32 -11.19 -19.70
C LYS A 83 -10.98 -11.26 -18.98
N ILE A 84 -10.54 -12.46 -18.61
CA ILE A 84 -9.31 -12.64 -17.84
C ILE A 84 -8.37 -13.53 -18.63
N TYR A 85 -7.13 -13.08 -18.81
CA TYR A 85 -6.11 -13.81 -19.53
C TYR A 85 -4.88 -14.09 -18.66
N ASP A 86 -4.33 -15.28 -18.83
CA ASP A 86 -3.05 -15.64 -18.23
C ASP A 86 -1.86 -14.96 -18.98
N GLN A 87 -0.64 -15.28 -18.54
CA GLN A 87 0.59 -14.76 -19.14
C GLN A 87 0.75 -15.16 -20.61
N ASN A 88 0.19 -16.30 -21.00
CA ASN A 88 0.22 -16.85 -22.36
C ASN A 88 -0.93 -16.34 -23.23
N LYS A 89 -1.73 -15.38 -22.73
CA LYS A 89 -2.94 -14.85 -23.38
C LYS A 89 -4.04 -15.89 -23.56
N GLN A 90 -4.06 -16.93 -22.73
CA GLN A 90 -5.17 -17.88 -22.67
C GLN A 90 -6.26 -17.33 -21.75
N GLU A 91 -7.50 -17.35 -22.21
CA GLU A 91 -8.65 -16.96 -21.38
C GLU A 91 -8.85 -17.95 -20.23
N ILE A 92 -8.98 -17.43 -19.02
CA ILE A 92 -9.16 -18.18 -17.76
C ILE A 92 -10.33 -17.61 -16.96
N LYS A 93 -10.73 -18.32 -15.92
CA LYS A 93 -11.80 -17.91 -15.01
C LYS A 93 -11.29 -16.98 -13.90
N ALA A 94 -12.20 -16.21 -13.31
CA ALA A 94 -11.90 -15.28 -12.22
C ALA A 94 -11.39 -15.97 -10.94
N ASP A 95 -11.74 -17.23 -10.72
CA ASP A 95 -11.25 -18.03 -9.58
C ASP A 95 -9.73 -18.31 -9.62
N ALA A 96 -9.08 -18.07 -10.75
CA ALA A 96 -7.63 -18.13 -10.87
C ALA A 96 -6.91 -16.89 -10.33
N LEU A 97 -7.62 -15.76 -10.18
CA LEU A 97 -7.06 -14.55 -9.59
C LEU A 97 -6.78 -14.77 -8.11
N LYS A 98 -5.60 -14.35 -7.67
CA LYS A 98 -5.21 -14.45 -6.26
C LYS A 98 -4.29 -13.30 -5.85
N PRO A 99 -4.25 -12.97 -4.54
CA PRO A 99 -3.29 -12.00 -4.01
C PRO A 99 -1.85 -12.27 -4.46
N GLY A 100 -1.10 -11.19 -4.63
CA GLY A 100 0.27 -11.22 -5.14
C GLY A 100 0.38 -11.32 -6.67
N MET A 101 -0.69 -11.59 -7.40
CA MET A 101 -0.65 -11.48 -8.86
C MET A 101 -0.50 -10.02 -9.27
N ARG A 102 0.48 -9.76 -10.14
CA ARG A 102 0.59 -8.48 -10.84
C ARG A 102 -0.21 -8.55 -12.13
N ILE A 103 -1.08 -7.58 -12.33
CA ILE A 103 -2.07 -7.56 -13.40
C ILE A 103 -2.03 -6.22 -14.15
N ARG A 104 -2.48 -6.27 -15.40
CA ARG A 104 -2.85 -5.09 -16.18
C ARG A 104 -4.36 -5.11 -16.40
N LEU A 105 -5.02 -4.01 -16.05
CA LEU A 105 -6.39 -3.72 -16.42
C LEU A 105 -6.39 -2.98 -17.75
N SER A 106 -7.21 -3.41 -18.69
CA SER A 106 -7.54 -2.62 -19.89
C SER A 106 -8.92 -2.01 -19.71
N LEU A 107 -9.02 -0.71 -19.95
CA LEU A 107 -10.22 0.07 -19.71
C LEU A 107 -10.96 0.37 -21.04
N GLN A 108 -12.28 0.49 -20.95
CA GLN A 108 -13.13 1.01 -22.03
C GLN A 108 -12.96 2.53 -22.17
N GLU A 109 -13.30 3.08 -23.33
CA GLU A 109 -13.23 4.52 -23.60
C GLU A 109 -14.09 5.35 -22.62
N ASP A 110 -15.22 4.80 -22.16
CA ASP A 110 -16.14 5.44 -21.22
C ASP A 110 -15.91 5.04 -19.75
N SER A 111 -14.74 4.46 -19.45
CA SER A 111 -14.34 4.13 -18.07
C SER A 111 -14.40 5.36 -17.15
N THR A 112 -14.71 5.13 -15.87
CA THR A 112 -14.86 6.21 -14.89
C THR A 112 -14.08 5.89 -13.62
N ILE A 113 -13.27 6.86 -13.17
CA ILE A 113 -12.60 6.82 -11.87
C ILE A 113 -13.45 7.55 -10.85
N MET A 114 -13.77 6.86 -9.76
CA MET A 114 -14.45 7.40 -8.60
C MET A 114 -13.42 7.83 -7.55
N GLU A 115 -13.36 9.13 -7.26
CA GLU A 115 -12.48 9.73 -6.24
C GLU A 115 -12.98 9.43 -4.81
N ARG A 116 -12.88 8.17 -4.42
CA ARG A 116 -13.07 7.68 -3.04
C ARG A 116 -11.84 6.89 -2.61
N TYR A 117 -11.80 6.46 -1.36
CA TYR A 117 -10.73 5.57 -0.87
C TYR A 117 -11.31 4.22 -0.41
N PRO A 118 -10.84 3.09 -0.95
CA PRO A 118 -9.99 2.94 -2.14
C PRO A 118 -10.59 3.59 -3.39
N LEU A 119 -9.76 3.94 -4.39
CA LEU A 119 -10.24 4.49 -5.66
C LEU A 119 -11.13 3.46 -6.36
N GLY A 120 -12.31 3.88 -6.82
CA GLY A 120 -13.16 3.00 -7.62
C GLY A 120 -12.86 3.16 -9.10
N ILE A 121 -12.80 2.06 -9.86
CA ILE A 121 -12.76 2.11 -11.33
C ILE A 121 -13.89 1.25 -11.91
N THR A 122 -14.63 1.81 -12.86
CA THR A 122 -15.62 1.09 -13.68
C THR A 122 -15.19 1.07 -15.14
N GLY A 123 -15.75 0.14 -15.92
CA GLY A 123 -15.42 0.02 -17.35
C GLY A 123 -14.13 -0.77 -17.62
N VAL A 124 -13.69 -1.60 -16.69
CA VAL A 124 -12.65 -2.62 -16.97
C VAL A 124 -13.24 -3.64 -17.93
N GLN A 125 -12.57 -3.89 -19.06
CA GLN A 125 -13.00 -4.88 -20.06
C GLN A 125 -12.14 -6.15 -20.02
N GLU A 126 -10.89 -6.01 -19.62
CA GLU A 126 -9.92 -7.11 -19.62
C GLU A 126 -8.97 -7.00 -18.43
N ILE A 127 -8.64 -8.15 -17.84
CA ILE A 127 -7.54 -8.33 -16.89
C ILE A 127 -6.51 -9.27 -17.51
N ARG A 128 -5.27 -8.82 -17.60
CA ARG A 128 -4.14 -9.65 -18.02
C ARG A 128 -3.19 -9.90 -16.86
N ILE A 129 -2.95 -11.18 -16.54
CA ILE A 129 -1.95 -11.56 -15.54
C ILE A 129 -0.56 -11.40 -16.15
N LEU A 130 0.29 -10.61 -15.49
CA LEU A 130 1.66 -10.35 -15.91
C LEU A 130 2.64 -11.29 -15.21
N GLU A 131 2.50 -11.45 -13.89
CA GLU A 131 3.37 -12.29 -13.07
C GLU A 131 2.70 -12.69 -11.76
N GLN A 132 3.23 -13.74 -11.12
CA GLN A 132 2.90 -14.08 -9.74
C GLN A 132 4.03 -13.60 -8.83
N GLU A 133 3.72 -12.64 -7.97
CA GLU A 133 4.61 -12.22 -6.88
C GLU A 133 4.20 -12.87 -5.55
N ASN A 134 4.97 -12.56 -4.51
CA ASN A 134 4.68 -12.95 -3.14
C ASN A 134 3.63 -12.01 -2.53
N ASP A 135 2.57 -12.58 -1.95
CA ASP A 135 1.57 -11.86 -1.17
C ASP A 135 2.11 -11.47 0.21
N HIS A 136 2.95 -10.43 0.23
CA HIS A 136 3.50 -9.91 1.47
C HIS A 136 2.41 -9.30 2.36
N VAL A 137 1.44 -8.58 1.79
CA VAL A 137 0.37 -7.94 2.56
C VAL A 137 -0.43 -8.98 3.34
N GLY A 138 -0.92 -10.03 2.68
CA GLY A 138 -1.65 -11.12 3.33
C GLY A 138 -0.83 -11.81 4.41
N LEU A 139 0.45 -12.09 4.14
CA LEU A 139 1.35 -12.68 5.15
C LEU A 139 1.51 -11.79 6.39
N TYR A 140 1.65 -10.46 6.23
CA TYR A 140 1.76 -9.56 7.37
C TYR A 140 0.46 -9.44 8.17
N LEU A 141 -0.71 -9.48 7.51
CA LEU A 141 -2.01 -9.57 8.19
C LEU A 141 -2.08 -10.83 9.07
N ASP A 142 -1.63 -11.96 8.54
CA ASP A 142 -1.58 -13.24 9.26
C ASP A 142 -0.60 -13.23 10.44
N ILE A 143 0.59 -12.65 10.27
CA ILE A 143 1.58 -12.46 11.34
C ILE A 143 0.99 -11.58 12.45
N ILE A 144 0.37 -10.46 12.09
CA ILE A 144 -0.24 -9.52 13.04
C ILE A 144 -1.39 -10.19 13.79
N LYS A 145 -2.22 -11.00 13.12
CA LYS A 145 -3.26 -11.83 13.75
C LYS A 145 -2.67 -12.79 14.77
N GLY A 146 -1.58 -13.49 14.42
CA GLY A 146 -0.87 -14.41 15.31
C GLY A 146 -0.36 -13.71 16.57
N ILE A 147 0.30 -12.55 16.42
CA ILE A 147 0.80 -11.73 17.53
C ILE A 147 -0.36 -11.20 18.40
N TYR A 148 -1.43 -10.72 17.76
CA TYR A 148 -2.61 -10.20 18.43
C TYR A 148 -3.26 -11.26 19.33
N GLY A 149 -3.44 -12.47 18.80
CA GLY A 149 -4.15 -13.57 19.47
C GLY A 149 -3.35 -14.33 20.54
N ASN A 150 -2.02 -14.25 20.55
CA ASN A 150 -1.20 -15.03 21.48
C ASN A 150 -1.35 -14.61 22.96
N ASP A 151 -1.58 -13.33 23.23
CA ASP A 151 -1.81 -12.80 24.57
C ASP A 151 -2.98 -11.82 24.55
N THR A 152 -4.18 -12.36 24.73
CA THR A 152 -5.42 -11.59 24.62
C THR A 152 -5.60 -10.59 25.77
N GLY A 153 -4.95 -10.79 26.92
CA GLY A 153 -5.05 -9.87 28.06
C GLY A 153 -4.49 -8.48 27.75
N LEU A 154 -3.48 -8.40 26.89
CA LEU A 154 -2.97 -7.12 26.40
C LEU A 154 -3.96 -6.36 25.51
N ASN A 155 -5.00 -7.01 24.98
CA ASN A 155 -5.99 -6.39 24.09
C ASN A 155 -7.16 -5.73 24.83
N ASP A 156 -7.22 -5.84 26.17
CA ASP A 156 -8.39 -5.39 26.91
C ASP A 156 -8.64 -3.89 26.76
N ASN A 157 -9.89 -3.46 26.61
CA ASN A 157 -10.22 -2.05 26.49
C ASN A 157 -9.47 -1.30 25.36
N MET A 158 -9.04 -1.99 24.31
CA MET A 158 -8.26 -1.41 23.21
C MET A 158 -9.16 -0.83 22.12
N ARG A 159 -8.91 0.43 21.77
CA ARG A 159 -9.54 1.17 20.66
C ARG A 159 -8.59 1.33 19.48
N ILE A 160 -7.29 1.41 19.73
CA ILE A 160 -6.28 1.71 18.72
C ILE A 160 -5.26 0.56 18.64
N MET A 161 -5.04 0.04 17.44
CA MET A 161 -3.87 -0.78 17.12
C MET A 161 -2.88 0.07 16.34
N ALA A 162 -1.77 0.44 16.98
CA ALA A 162 -0.66 1.06 16.29
C ALA A 162 0.28 0.00 15.73
N LEU A 163 0.77 0.22 14.51
CA LEU A 163 1.75 -0.62 13.86
C LEU A 163 3.02 0.19 13.58
N ASP A 164 4.14 -0.24 14.18
CA ASP A 164 5.46 0.25 13.80
C ASP A 164 6.07 -0.72 12.79
N LEU A 165 5.88 -0.38 11.51
CA LEU A 165 6.42 -1.09 10.35
C LEU A 165 7.64 -0.37 9.75
N THR A 166 8.21 0.63 10.45
CA THR A 166 9.33 1.43 9.93
C THR A 166 10.59 0.61 9.68
N GLN A 167 10.72 -0.52 10.39
CA GLN A 167 11.83 -1.47 10.25
C GLN A 167 11.46 -2.72 9.44
N VAL A 168 10.30 -2.73 8.78
CA VAL A 168 9.91 -3.72 7.78
C VAL A 168 10.43 -3.26 6.42
N LYS A 169 11.29 -4.07 5.81
CA LYS A 169 12.06 -3.68 4.60
C LYS A 169 11.53 -4.31 3.30
N ASN A 170 10.74 -5.37 3.42
CA ASN A 170 10.11 -6.12 2.36
C ASN A 170 8.64 -5.72 2.13
N LEU A 171 8.23 -4.54 2.63
CA LEU A 171 6.99 -3.88 2.26
C LEU A 171 7.34 -2.46 1.79
N SER A 172 6.79 -2.08 0.64
CA SER A 172 6.70 -0.68 0.24
C SER A 172 5.79 0.11 1.18
N ASP A 173 5.84 1.44 1.13
CA ASP A 173 4.98 2.28 1.97
C ASP A 173 3.50 2.13 1.59
N SER A 174 3.18 1.96 0.31
CA SER A 174 1.84 1.60 -0.17
C SER A 174 1.36 0.25 0.37
N GLU A 175 2.23 -0.76 0.48
CA GLU A 175 1.85 -2.05 1.07
C GLU A 175 1.67 -1.97 2.59
N LYS A 176 2.46 -1.16 3.30
CA LYS A 176 2.23 -0.89 4.73
C LYS A 176 0.88 -0.22 4.94
N GLU A 177 0.52 0.71 4.06
CA GLU A 177 -0.79 1.36 4.08
C GLU A 177 -1.93 0.37 3.74
N ALA A 178 -1.72 -0.55 2.80
CA ALA A 178 -2.66 -1.62 2.51
C ALA A 178 -2.88 -2.54 3.73
N VAL A 179 -1.80 -2.92 4.43
CA VAL A 179 -1.89 -3.66 5.70
C VAL A 179 -2.73 -2.89 6.73
N ARG A 180 -2.47 -1.58 6.91
CA ARG A 180 -3.23 -0.72 7.83
C ARG A 180 -4.72 -0.66 7.46
N TYR A 181 -5.03 -0.43 6.18
CA TYR A 181 -6.40 -0.35 5.67
C TYR A 181 -7.17 -1.65 5.92
N LEU A 182 -6.59 -2.80 5.55
CA LEU A 182 -7.24 -4.10 5.67
C LEU A 182 -7.39 -4.56 7.13
N LEU A 183 -6.50 -4.14 8.02
CA LEU A 183 -6.61 -4.48 9.44
C LEU A 183 -7.80 -3.86 10.13
N GLY A 184 -8.31 -2.70 9.69
CA GLY A 184 -9.48 -2.05 10.30
C GLY A 184 -10.70 -2.99 10.46
N PRO A 185 -11.29 -3.47 9.35
CA PRO A 185 -12.42 -4.40 9.43
C PRO A 185 -12.05 -5.76 10.06
N LEU A 186 -10.82 -6.26 9.87
CA LEU A 186 -10.36 -7.49 10.50
C LEU A 186 -10.33 -7.36 12.03
N LEU A 187 -9.80 -6.25 12.54
CA LEU A 187 -9.70 -5.99 13.96
C LEU A 187 -11.08 -5.85 14.61
N GLU A 188 -12.03 -5.20 13.94
CA GLU A 188 -13.42 -5.15 14.39
C GLU A 188 -14.01 -6.57 14.57
N ASN A 189 -13.68 -7.49 13.66
CA ASN A 189 -14.10 -8.88 13.76
C ASN A 189 -13.36 -9.65 14.86
N TRP A 190 -12.05 -9.48 15.00
CA TRP A 190 -11.27 -10.14 16.06
C TRP A 190 -11.72 -9.73 17.48
N GLN A 191 -12.15 -8.48 17.66
CA GLN A 191 -12.74 -8.04 18.92
C GLN A 191 -14.11 -8.67 19.20
N LYS A 192 -14.90 -9.03 18.17
CA LYS A 192 -16.16 -9.77 18.34
C LYS A 192 -15.90 -11.21 18.78
N ASP A 193 -14.88 -11.86 18.23
CA ASP A 193 -14.54 -13.24 18.59
C ASP A 193 -13.91 -13.35 19.98
N SER A 194 -13.37 -12.25 20.51
CA SER A 194 -12.82 -12.17 21.87
C SER A 194 -13.88 -11.96 22.96
N ILE A 195 -15.18 -11.92 22.60
CA ILE A 195 -16.31 -11.80 23.53
C ILE A 195 -16.39 -13.05 24.43
N GLY A 196 -16.08 -12.89 25.72
CA GLY A 196 -16.17 -13.96 26.72
C GLY A 196 -15.02 -13.99 27.73
N SER A 197 -13.92 -13.30 27.46
CA SER A 197 -12.87 -13.04 28.44
C SER A 197 -13.32 -11.96 29.45
N PRO A 198 -13.15 -12.16 30.76
CA PRO A 198 -13.49 -11.14 31.76
C PRO A 198 -12.73 -9.84 31.47
N GLY A 199 -13.45 -8.73 31.24
CA GLY A 199 -12.85 -7.41 30.98
C GLY A 199 -12.75 -6.99 29.52
N SER A 200 -13.10 -7.85 28.56
CA SER A 200 -13.05 -7.49 27.14
C SER A 200 -14.23 -6.61 26.73
N VAL A 201 -13.96 -5.30 26.63
CA VAL A 201 -14.90 -4.30 26.12
C VAL A 201 -14.79 -4.24 24.59
N LYS A 202 -15.89 -4.50 23.89
CA LYS A 202 -15.97 -4.30 22.44
C LYS A 202 -15.96 -2.80 22.13
N TYR A 203 -15.05 -2.36 21.29
CA TYR A 203 -15.10 -1.04 20.71
C TYR A 203 -15.62 -1.10 19.28
N PRO A 204 -16.75 -0.44 18.96
CA PRO A 204 -17.18 -0.32 17.58
C PRO A 204 -16.14 0.52 16.82
N ASN A 205 -15.77 0.06 15.63
CA ASN A 205 -14.84 0.75 14.72
C ASN A 205 -13.46 1.02 15.37
N PRO A 206 -12.68 -0.03 15.71
CA PRO A 206 -11.33 0.17 16.20
C PRO A 206 -10.46 0.83 15.12
N GLU A 207 -9.51 1.66 15.56
CA GLU A 207 -8.61 2.39 14.68
C GLU A 207 -7.31 1.62 14.49
N VAL A 208 -6.79 1.63 13.26
CA VAL A 208 -5.46 1.10 12.94
C VAL A 208 -4.62 2.21 12.35
N ILE A 209 -3.49 2.51 13.00
CA ILE A 209 -2.58 3.58 12.61
C ILE A 209 -1.16 3.06 12.37
N LEU A 210 -0.43 3.68 11.46
CA LEU A 210 1.01 3.48 11.30
C LEU A 210 1.72 4.51 12.19
N ALA A 211 2.34 4.07 13.27
CA ALA A 211 2.96 4.97 14.26
C ALA A 211 4.08 4.26 15.02
N THR A 212 5.17 4.99 15.25
CA THR A 212 6.22 4.62 16.22
C THR A 212 5.77 4.95 17.64
N GLN A 213 6.51 4.46 18.65
CA GLN A 213 6.22 4.81 20.04
C GLN A 213 6.43 6.32 20.29
N GLU A 214 7.40 6.92 19.60
CA GLU A 214 7.65 8.35 19.61
C GLU A 214 6.46 9.14 19.04
N ASP A 215 5.89 8.71 17.90
CA ASP A 215 4.70 9.35 17.32
C ASP A 215 3.50 9.29 18.28
N LEU A 216 3.28 8.14 18.93
CA LEU A 216 2.22 7.98 19.93
C LEU A 216 2.37 8.96 21.10
N LYS A 217 3.62 9.20 21.53
CA LYS A 217 3.92 10.15 22.58
C LYS A 217 3.63 11.59 22.13
N GLU A 218 4.06 11.95 20.93
CA GLU A 218 3.83 13.29 20.36
C GLU A 218 2.33 13.59 20.14
N GLN A 219 1.55 12.57 19.79
CA GLN A 219 0.10 12.65 19.66
C GLN A 219 -0.65 12.65 21.01
N GLY A 220 0.06 12.48 22.13
CA GLY A 220 -0.56 12.41 23.47
C GLY A 220 -1.38 11.15 23.71
N LEU A 221 -1.13 10.07 22.96
CA LEU A 221 -1.82 8.78 23.09
C LEU A 221 -1.23 7.89 24.20
N LEU A 222 -0.05 8.23 24.71
CA LEU A 222 0.55 7.59 25.87
C LEU A 222 0.22 8.36 27.16
N SER A 223 0.35 7.70 28.30
CA SER A 223 0.33 8.33 29.62
C SER A 223 1.34 9.47 29.72
N GLU A 224 1.17 10.37 30.71
CA GLU A 224 2.03 11.54 30.91
C GLU A 224 3.53 11.19 31.01
N ASP A 225 3.84 10.06 31.65
CA ASP A 225 5.20 9.53 31.77
C ASP A 225 5.65 8.68 30.56
N GLY A 226 4.77 8.45 29.58
CA GLY A 226 5.01 7.66 28.37
C GLY A 226 5.07 6.15 28.61
N SER A 227 4.73 5.66 29.80
CA SER A 227 4.91 4.26 30.19
C SER A 227 3.76 3.33 29.81
N TYR A 228 2.61 3.90 29.41
CA TYR A 228 1.37 3.16 29.15
C TYR A 228 0.62 3.72 27.93
N PHE A 229 0.24 2.84 27.01
CA PHE A 229 -0.71 3.15 25.93
C PHE A 229 -2.13 2.99 26.47
N THR A 230 -2.79 4.12 26.71
CA THR A 230 -4.05 4.20 27.46
C THR A 230 -5.19 3.42 26.81
N GLU A 231 -5.34 3.59 25.50
CA GLU A 231 -6.45 3.06 24.71
C GLU A 231 -5.99 2.12 23.59
N GLY A 232 -4.76 1.59 23.67
CA GLY A 232 -4.17 0.92 22.52
C GLY A 232 -3.15 -0.17 22.83
N ILE A 233 -2.73 -0.84 21.77
CA ILE A 233 -1.50 -1.61 21.72
C ILE A 233 -0.64 -1.13 20.56
N LEU A 234 0.66 -1.29 20.69
CA LEU A 234 1.64 -1.12 19.61
C LEU A 234 2.20 -2.49 19.23
N ILE A 235 2.05 -2.87 17.97
CA ILE A 235 2.77 -4.00 17.38
C ILE A 235 3.92 -3.44 16.56
N LYS A 236 5.15 -3.72 16.99
CA LYS A 236 6.37 -3.36 16.28
C LYS A 236 6.94 -4.58 15.61
N ILE A 237 7.20 -4.52 14.31
CA ILE A 237 7.81 -5.61 13.55
C ILE A 237 9.11 -5.10 12.90
N ARG A 238 10.14 -5.94 12.93
CA ARG A 238 11.43 -5.65 12.32
C ARG A 238 11.89 -6.80 11.46
N THR A 239 12.21 -6.51 10.20
CA THR A 239 12.87 -7.49 9.34
C THR A 239 14.34 -7.62 9.75
N VAL A 240 14.77 -8.85 10.03
CA VAL A 240 16.12 -9.15 10.52
C VAL A 240 17.03 -9.59 9.37
N LYS A 241 16.55 -10.50 8.51
CA LYS A 241 17.26 -10.99 7.32
C LYS A 241 16.27 -11.30 6.23
N GLU A 242 16.63 -11.00 4.99
CA GLU A 242 15.83 -11.30 3.80
C GLU A 242 16.58 -12.20 2.83
N ARG A 243 15.80 -13.02 2.12
CA ARG A 243 16.16 -13.87 1.00
C ARG A 243 14.98 -13.83 0.02
N LYS A 244 15.20 -14.24 -1.22
CA LYS A 244 14.21 -14.15 -2.31
C LYS A 244 12.78 -14.55 -1.92
N ASN A 245 12.61 -15.70 -1.26
CA ASN A 245 11.29 -16.23 -0.86
C ASN A 245 11.21 -16.53 0.64
N SER A 246 12.02 -15.89 1.47
CA SER A 246 11.96 -16.11 2.91
C SER A 246 12.64 -14.99 3.68
N PHE A 247 12.17 -14.70 4.88
CA PHE A 247 12.81 -13.75 5.77
C PHE A 247 12.70 -14.20 7.23
N THR A 248 13.57 -13.65 8.07
CA THR A 248 13.44 -13.74 9.52
C THR A 248 13.08 -12.38 10.07
N PHE A 249 12.24 -12.36 11.10
CA PHE A 249 11.81 -11.13 11.74
C PHE A 249 11.78 -11.27 13.26
N SER A 250 11.71 -10.13 13.93
CA SER A 250 11.37 -10.03 15.35
C SER A 250 10.14 -9.15 15.48
N ALA A 251 9.35 -9.37 16.52
CA ALA A 251 8.18 -8.55 16.81
C ALA A 251 8.03 -8.28 18.31
N LYS A 252 7.34 -7.21 18.65
CA LYS A 252 6.94 -6.87 20.01
C LYS A 252 5.50 -6.40 19.99
N LYS A 253 4.67 -6.98 20.85
CA LYS A 253 3.37 -6.41 21.22
C LYS A 253 3.57 -5.68 22.53
N TRP A 254 3.20 -4.40 22.56
CA TRP A 254 3.44 -3.53 23.71
C TRP A 254 2.18 -2.75 24.04
N ARG A 255 1.84 -2.72 25.32
CA ARG A 255 0.87 -1.80 25.89
C ARG A 255 1.51 -0.93 26.96
N SER A 256 2.40 -1.50 27.76
CA SER A 256 3.03 -0.80 28.87
C SER A 256 4.39 -1.37 29.22
N GLY A 257 5.11 -0.70 30.13
CA GLY A 257 6.38 -1.20 30.66
C GLY A 257 6.32 -2.61 31.25
N LEU A 258 5.17 -3.03 31.79
CA LEU A 258 4.91 -4.37 32.38
C LEU A 258 3.81 -5.14 31.62
N GLY A 259 3.57 -4.75 30.38
CA GLY A 259 2.47 -5.27 29.57
C GLY A 259 2.97 -5.43 28.15
N ALA A 260 3.86 -6.39 27.96
CA ALA A 260 4.49 -6.61 26.67
C ALA A 260 4.91 -8.06 26.47
N ASN A 261 4.91 -8.50 25.22
CA ASN A 261 5.56 -9.74 24.83
C ASN A 261 6.38 -9.56 23.56
N GLY A 262 7.36 -10.45 23.39
CA GLY A 262 8.29 -10.38 22.28
C GLY A 262 8.53 -11.71 21.61
N TYR A 263 8.88 -11.60 20.34
CA TYR A 263 9.12 -12.71 19.44
C TYR A 263 10.45 -12.48 18.74
N ASP A 264 11.35 -13.45 18.84
CA ASP A 264 12.68 -13.37 18.24
C ASP A 264 12.92 -14.56 17.32
N ASN A 265 13.73 -14.38 16.28
CA ASN A 265 14.04 -15.44 15.32
C ASN A 265 12.79 -16.07 14.66
N CYS A 266 11.72 -15.29 14.50
CA CYS A 266 10.56 -15.72 13.73
C CYS A 266 10.95 -15.91 12.28
N LYS A 267 10.25 -16.80 11.59
CA LYS A 267 10.53 -17.14 10.19
C LYS A 267 9.29 -16.92 9.36
N ALA A 268 9.51 -16.53 8.11
CA ALA A 268 8.48 -16.55 7.10
C ALA A 268 9.06 -16.99 5.76
N SER A 269 8.23 -17.62 4.94
CA SER A 269 8.59 -18.12 3.63
C SER A 269 7.40 -18.07 2.68
N PHE A 270 7.70 -18.01 1.39
CA PHE A 270 6.70 -18.06 0.33
C PHE A 270 6.84 -19.32 -0.51
N LYS A 271 5.71 -19.88 -0.88
CA LYS A 271 5.59 -20.93 -1.89
C LYS A 271 4.45 -20.58 -2.83
N ASP A 272 4.75 -20.49 -4.12
CA ASP A 272 3.77 -20.17 -5.18
C ASP A 272 2.97 -18.88 -4.92
N GLY A 273 3.67 -17.87 -4.36
CA GLY A 273 3.12 -16.57 -3.97
C GLY A 273 2.48 -16.53 -2.58
N VAL A 274 2.19 -17.69 -1.98
CA VAL A 274 1.50 -17.80 -0.68
C VAL A 274 2.52 -17.83 0.47
N GLY A 275 2.33 -16.94 1.43
CA GLY A 275 3.18 -16.83 2.61
C GLY A 275 2.80 -17.80 3.73
N THR A 276 3.79 -18.27 4.48
CA THR A 276 3.62 -18.97 5.75
C THR A 276 4.61 -18.43 6.76
N TYR A 277 4.28 -18.47 8.04
CA TYR A 277 5.15 -17.98 9.11
C TYR A 277 5.23 -18.94 10.30
N GLU A 278 6.29 -18.78 11.09
CA GLU A 278 6.52 -19.43 12.38
C GLU A 278 6.85 -18.31 13.39
N LEU A 279 5.95 -18.07 14.34
CA LEU A 279 6.24 -17.21 15.48
C LEU A 279 7.02 -18.00 16.53
N ASN A 280 8.04 -17.36 17.08
CA ASN A 280 8.79 -17.90 18.20
C ASN A 280 8.66 -16.91 19.37
N PHE A 281 7.72 -17.21 20.28
CA PHE A 281 7.47 -16.42 21.48
C PHE A 281 8.62 -16.57 22.47
N THR A 282 9.28 -15.48 22.82
CA THR A 282 10.52 -15.52 23.60
C THR A 282 10.35 -15.05 25.03
N TRP A 283 9.56 -14.00 25.25
CA TRP A 283 9.47 -13.36 26.56
C TRP A 283 8.15 -12.62 26.77
N ILE A 284 7.80 -12.45 28.05
CA ILE A 284 6.73 -11.60 28.56
C ILE A 284 7.32 -10.69 29.64
N SER A 285 6.81 -9.47 29.74
CA SER A 285 7.15 -8.47 30.76
C SER A 285 5.93 -8.07 31.57
#